data_AF-J9GS43-F1
#
_entry.id   AF-J9GS43-F1
#
_cell.length_a   1.000
_cell.length_b   1.000
_cell.length_c   1.000
_cell.angle_alpha   90.00
_cell.angle_beta   90.00
_cell.angle_gamma   90.00
#
_symmetry.space_group_name_H-M   'P 1'
#
loop_
_entity.id
_entity.type
_entity.pdbx_description
1 polymer ?
#
loop_
_entity_poly.entity_id
_entity_poly.type
_entity_poly.pdbx_seq_one_letter_code
_entity_poly.pdbx_strand_id
1 'polypeptide(L)' 'MLHDPALALELCDRLVMMEKGRIASVLALKGTSLLQIEQFLEPLCPGIRVKKDAETGSFYCIQTHMKC' A
#
# COMPACT_ATOMS: atom_id res chain seq x y z
N MET A 1 -1.85 -13.94 -4.43
CA MET A 1 -2.85 -13.01 -3.87
C MET A 1 -2.25 -12.50 -2.57
N LEU A 2 -1.97 -11.21 -2.46
CA LEU A 2 -1.37 -10.65 -1.25
C LEU A 2 -2.54 -10.20 -0.36
N HIS A 3 -2.72 -10.89 0.76
CA HIS A 3 -3.90 -10.74 1.61
C HIS A 3 -3.77 -9.61 2.64
N ASP A 4 -2.55 -9.08 2.83
CA ASP A 4 -2.25 -8.07 3.83
C ASP A 4 -1.43 -6.90 3.21
N PRO A 5 -2.03 -5.71 3.02
CA PRO A 5 -1.32 -4.54 2.51
C PRO A 5 -0.24 -4.01 3.46
N ALA A 6 -0.33 -4.27 4.77
CA ALA A 6 0.71 -3.84 5.72
C ALA A 6 2.00 -4.65 5.50
N LEU A 7 1.87 -5.96 5.37
CA LEU A 7 3.01 -6.84 5.11
C LEU A 7 3.63 -6.60 3.73
N ALA A 8 2.81 -6.20 2.75
CA ALA A 8 3.26 -5.78 1.42
C ALA A 8 4.22 -4.59 1.49
N LEU A 9 3.84 -3.60 2.29
CA LEU A 9 4.56 -2.35 2.46
C LEU A 9 5.87 -2.52 3.24
N GLU A 10 5.94 -3.54 4.10
CA GLU A 10 7.13 -3.87 4.86
C GLU A 10 8.13 -4.72 4.06
N LEU A 11 7.65 -5.75 3.35
CA LEU A 11 8.52 -6.79 2.79
C LEU A 11 8.81 -6.64 1.29
N CYS A 12 8.07 -5.79 0.57
CA CYS A 12 8.19 -5.69 -0.89
C CYS A 12 8.72 -4.33 -1.33
N ASP A 13 9.59 -4.30 -2.34
CA ASP A 13 10.05 -3.04 -2.93
C ASP A 13 9.01 -2.40 -3.87
N ARG A 14 8.03 -3.19 -4.32
CA ARG A 14 7.04 -2.79 -5.33
C ARG A 14 5.67 -3.39 -5.03
N LEU A 15 4.64 -2.61 -5.30
CA LEU A 15 3.25 -3.07 -5.31
C LEU A 15 2.77 -3.23 -6.75
N VAL A 16 2.00 -4.28 -7.00
CA VAL A 16 1.42 -4.56 -8.31
C VAL A 16 -0.09 -4.64 -8.17
N MET A 17 -0.80 -3.82 -8.92
CA MET A 17 -2.24 -3.89 -9.02
C MET A 17 -2.61 -4.77 -10.20
N MET A 18 -3.50 -5.71 -9.94
CA MET A 18 -4.06 -6.56 -10.97
C MET A 18 -5.52 -6.18 -11.22
N GLU A 19 -5.89 -6.11 -12.49
CA GLU A 19 -7.27 -5.96 -12.92
C GLU A 19 -7.58 -7.05 -13.95
N LYS A 20 -8.65 -7.82 -13.72
CA LYS A 20 -9.12 -8.88 -14.63
C LYS A 20 -8.01 -9.86 -15.06
N GLY A 21 -7.14 -10.24 -14.12
CA GLY A 21 -6.06 -11.21 -14.35
C GLY A 21 -4.84 -10.64 -15.09
N ARG A 22 -4.75 -9.31 -15.27
CA ARG A 22 -3.61 -8.64 -15.89
C ARG A 22 -3.02 -7.61 -14.94
N ILE A 23 -1.74 -7.30 -15.11
CA ILE A 23 -1.09 -6.19 -14.39
C ILE A 23 -1.65 -4.88 -14.95
N ALA A 24 -2.31 -4.11 -14.11
CA ALA A 24 -2.88 -2.81 -14.46
C ALA A 24 -1.93 -1.66 -14.10
N SER A 25 -1.25 -1.76 -12.95
CA SER A 25 -0.29 -0.75 -12.51
C SER A 25 0.77 -1.35 -11.57
N VAL A 26 1.91 -0.66 -11.49
CA VAL A 26 3.03 -1.01 -10.60
C VAL A 26 3.50 0.26 -9.91
N LEU A 27 3.69 0.18 -8.60
CA LEU A 27 4.21 1.27 -7.78
C LEU A 27 5.50 0.81 -7.10
N ALA A 28 6.61 1.53 -7.32
CA ALA A 28 7.80 1.35 -6.48
C ALA A 28 7.56 2.00 -5.12
N LEU A 29 7.94 1.37 -4.02
CA LEU A 29 7.83 1.98 -2.69
C LEU A 29 8.97 2.97 -2.41
N LYS A 30 10.16 2.67 -2.94
CA LYS A 30 11.33 3.53 -2.77
C LYS A 30 11.15 4.85 -3.54
N GLY A 31 11.22 5.97 -2.82
CA GLY A 31 11.10 7.32 -3.39
C GLY A 31 9.67 7.77 -3.65
N THR A 32 8.67 6.94 -3.33
CA THR A 32 7.26 7.26 -3.49
C THR A 32 6.71 7.90 -2.22
N SER A 33 5.85 8.89 -2.39
CA SER A 33 5.22 9.58 -1.26
C SER A 33 4.11 8.74 -0.61
N LEU A 34 3.85 8.99 0.68
CA LEU A 34 2.75 8.32 1.41
C LEU A 34 1.40 8.48 0.69
N LEU A 35 1.12 9.69 0.19
CA LEU A 35 -0.11 9.99 -0.54
C LEU A 35 -0.25 9.13 -1.81
N GLN A 36 0.84 8.90 -2.55
CA GLN A 36 0.81 8.06 -3.75
C GLN A 36 0.56 6.59 -3.40
N ILE A 37 1.11 6.11 -2.29
CA ILE A 37 0.86 4.75 -1.80
C ILE A 37 -0.61 4.61 -1.39
N GLU A 38 -1.16 5.58 -0.65
CA GLU A 38 -2.57 5.60 -0.25
C GLU A 38 -3.50 5.62 -1.48
N GLN A 39 -3.24 6.50 -2.46
CA GLN A 39 -4.01 6.57 -3.71
C GLN A 39 -3.96 5.27 -4.52
N PHE A 40 -2.81 4.60 -4.52
CA PHE A 40 -2.66 3.30 -5.18
C PHE A 40 -3.46 2.21 -4.46
N LEU A 41 -3.56 2.26 -3.14
CA LEU A 41 -4.28 1.25 -2.36
C LEU A 41 -5.77 1.54 -2.22
N GLU A 42 -6.22 2.79 -2.40
CA GLU A 42 -7.61 3.23 -2.25
C GLU A 42 -8.65 2.33 -2.98
N PRO A 43 -8.43 1.87 -4.23
CA PRO A 43 -9.41 1.02 -4.91
C PRO A 43 -9.60 -0.37 -4.26
N LEU A 44 -8.60 -0.83 -3.50
CA LEU A 44 -8.58 -2.15 -2.85
C LEU A 44 -8.89 -2.07 -1.35
N CYS A 45 -8.47 -0.99 -0.71
CA CYS A 45 -8.60 -0.71 0.71
C CYS A 45 -9.02 0.76 0.88
N PRO A 46 -10.30 1.10 0.68
CA PRO A 46 -10.77 2.48 0.81
C PRO A 46 -10.44 3.05 2.18
N GLY A 47 -10.01 4.32 2.24
CA GLY A 47 -9.70 4.99 3.51
C GLY A 47 -8.43 4.49 4.22
N ILE A 48 -7.61 3.68 3.56
CA ILE A 48 -6.31 3.26 4.07
C ILE A 48 -5.39 4.47 4.26
N ARG A 49 -4.73 4.51 5.41
CA ARG A 49 -3.66 5.47 5.66
C ARG A 49 -2.34 4.74 5.82
N VAL A 50 -1.27 5.36 5.35
CA VAL A 50 0.07 4.80 5.42
C VAL A 50 0.96 5.79 6.17
N LYS A 51 1.76 5.26 7.09
CA LYS A 51 2.84 6.02 7.73
C LYS A 51 4.17 5.41 7.34
N LYS A 52 5.22 6.22 7.45
CA LYS A 52 6.60 5.77 7.32
C LYS A 52 7.24 5.80 8.68
N ASP A 53 7.83 4.68 9.07
CA ASP A 53 8.65 4.59 10.25
C ASP A 53 9.96 5.38 10.05
N ALA A 54 10.30 6.22 11.03
CA ALA A 54 11.43 7.14 10.91
C ALA A 54 12.78 6.44 11.12
N GLU A 55 12.80 5.32 11.86
CA GLU A 55 14.02 4.59 12.22
C GLU A 55 14.39 3.56 11.16
N THR A 56 13.41 2.82 10.66
CA THR A 56 13.58 1.73 9.69
C THR A 56 13.34 2.18 8.24
N GLY A 57 12.60 3.28 8.05
CA GLY A 57 12.18 3.72 6.73
C GLY A 57 11.06 2.86 6.11
N SER A 58 10.55 1.87 6.83
CA SER A 58 9.48 0.97 6.40
C SER A 58 8.13 1.68 6.40
N PHE A 59 7.24 1.26 5.50
CA PHE A 59 5.86 1.74 5.46
C PHE A 59 4.96 0.80 6.26
N TYR A 60 4.00 1.36 7.01
CA TYR A 60 3.00 0.59 7.74
C TYR A 60 1.60 1.19 7.57
N CYS A 61 0.60 0.33 7.47
CA CYS A 61 -0.79 0.74 7.39
C CYS A 61 -1.29 1.17 8.78
N ILE A 62 -1.98 2.30 8.83
CA ILE A 62 -2.75 2.74 9.99
C ILE A 62 -4.21 2.85 9.55
N GLN A 63 -5.07 2.01 10.11
CA GLN A 63 -6.47 2.00 9.74
C GLN A 63 -7.23 3.04 10.58
N THR A 64 -7.78 4.08 9.97
CA THR A 64 -8.82 4.91 10.60
C THR A 64 -10.16 4.24 10.37
N HIS A 65 -10.69 3.57 11.41
CA HIS A 65 -12.04 3.00 11.52
C HIS A 65 -12.93 3.10 10.26
N MET A 66 -13.01 2.01 9.47
CA MET A 66 -14.20 1.76 8.67
C MET A 66 -15.05 0.74 9.41
N LYS A 67 -16.28 1.15 9.77
CA LYS A 67 -17.33 0.22 10.20
C LYS A 67 -17.54 -0.80 9.09
N CYS A 68 -17.47 -2.08 9.45
CA CYS A 68 -18.03 -3.18 8.67
C CYS A 68 -19.50 -2.91 8.32
#